data_AF-A0A0K8Q4D0-F1
#
_entry.id   AF-A0A0K8Q4D0-F1
#
_cell.length_a   1.000
_cell.length_b   1.000
_cell.length_c   1.000
_cell.angle_alpha   90.00
_cell.angle_beta   90.00
_cell.angle_gamma   90.00
#
_symmetry.space_group_name_H-M   'P 1'
#
loop_
_entity.id
_entity.type
_entity.pdbx_description
1 polymer ?
#
loop_
_entity_poly.entity_id
_entity_poly.type
_entity_poly.pdbx_seq_one_letter_code
_entity_poly.pdbx_strand_id
1 'polypeptide(L)' 'MAMAHPVTRRRPAQSSADSIAPSRRPASVSPQDRKVQIAAAKARITLDKLTGDVTPDWIIALSKEKPE' A
#
# COMPACT_ATOMS: atom_id res chain seq x y z
N MET A 1 13.35 -23.53 -51.01
CA MET A 1 14.36 -23.63 -49.93
C MET A 1 14.81 -22.22 -49.60
N ALA A 2 14.44 -21.69 -48.43
CA ALA A 2 14.88 -20.44 -47.76
C ALA A 2 13.71 -19.97 -46.85
N MET A 3 13.55 -20.57 -45.67
CA MET A 3 14.03 -20.06 -44.37
C MET A 3 13.35 -18.73 -43.98
N ALA A 4 12.22 -18.85 -43.28
CA ALA A 4 11.60 -17.76 -42.55
C ALA A 4 12.48 -17.42 -41.33
N HIS A 5 12.90 -16.16 -41.21
CA HIS A 5 13.64 -15.69 -40.04
C HIS A 5 12.64 -15.10 -39.02
N PRO A 6 12.60 -15.57 -37.76
CA PRO A 6 11.80 -14.91 -36.74
C PRO A 6 12.48 -13.59 -36.34
N VAL A 7 11.77 -12.47 -36.47
CA VAL A 7 12.08 -11.23 -35.74
C VAL A 7 11.73 -11.48 -34.27
N THR A 8 12.68 -12.02 -33.53
CA THR A 8 12.68 -11.93 -32.06
C THR A 8 12.90 -10.47 -31.69
N ARG A 9 11.80 -9.77 -31.41
CA ARG A 9 11.81 -8.46 -30.75
C ARG A 9 12.40 -8.69 -29.35
N ARG A 10 13.71 -8.45 -29.18
CA ARG A 10 14.35 -8.48 -27.87
C ARG A 10 13.66 -7.45 -26.98
N ARG A 11 12.83 -7.93 -26.06
CA ARG A 11 12.31 -7.14 -24.94
C ARG A 11 13.52 -6.62 -24.18
N PRO A 12 13.72 -5.31 -24.02
CA PRO A 12 14.76 -4.83 -23.13
C PRO A 12 14.44 -5.40 -21.75
N ALA A 13 15.40 -6.11 -21.17
CA ALA A 13 15.35 -6.52 -19.78
C ALA A 13 15.32 -5.24 -18.94
N GLN A 14 14.13 -4.77 -18.59
CA GLN A 14 13.96 -3.85 -17.47
C GLN A 14 14.19 -4.65 -16.18
N SER A 15 15.45 -5.05 -15.99
CA SER A 15 16.02 -5.41 -14.71
C SER A 15 16.55 -4.11 -14.08
N SER A 16 15.65 -3.15 -13.95
CA SER A 16 15.81 -2.11 -12.96
C SER A 16 15.09 -2.69 -11.76
N ALA A 17 15.85 -3.20 -10.80
CA ALA A 17 15.35 -3.26 -9.45
C ALA A 17 14.77 -1.88 -9.17
N ASP A 18 13.43 -1.78 -9.21
CA ASP A 18 12.69 -0.67 -8.66
C ASP A 18 13.21 -0.56 -7.24
N SER A 19 14.16 0.35 -7.05
CA SER A 19 14.61 0.78 -5.75
C SER A 19 13.40 1.52 -5.20
N ILE A 20 12.44 0.76 -4.66
CA ILE A 20 11.36 1.28 -3.87
C ILE A 20 12.08 2.03 -2.77
N ALA A 21 12.14 3.36 -2.92
CA ALA A 21 12.75 4.21 -1.92
C ALA A 21 12.16 3.76 -0.57
N PRO A 22 13.00 3.41 0.43
CA PRO A 22 12.50 2.86 1.67
C PRO A 22 11.38 3.77 2.15
N SER A 23 10.19 3.19 2.28
CA SER A 23 8.97 3.92 2.64
C SER A 23 9.33 4.85 3.77
N ARG A 24 9.38 6.16 3.46
CA ARG A 24 9.62 7.20 4.45
C ARG A 24 8.38 7.16 5.33
N ARG A 25 8.36 6.28 6.33
CA ARG A 25 7.46 6.45 7.47
C ARG A 25 7.68 7.89 7.90
N PRO A 26 6.68 8.78 7.80
CA PRO A 26 6.87 10.17 8.17
C PRO A 26 7.42 10.18 9.59
N ALA A 27 8.65 10.66 9.73
CA ALA A 27 9.28 10.88 11.02
C ALA A 27 8.40 11.93 11.71
N SER A 28 7.60 11.49 12.69
CA SER A 28 6.49 12.25 13.26
C SER A 28 5.35 12.48 12.27
N VAL A 29 4.28 11.69 12.41
CA VAL A 29 2.98 12.02 11.79
C VAL A 29 2.53 13.39 12.32
N SER A 30 2.27 14.34 11.42
CA SER A 30 1.69 15.62 11.83
C SER A 30 0.34 15.36 12.51
N PRO A 31 -0.16 16.23 13.41
CA PRO A 31 -1.51 16.10 13.96
C PRO A 31 -2.60 15.95 12.88
N GLN A 32 -2.41 16.56 11.70
CA GLN A 32 -3.31 16.35 10.56
C GLN A 32 -3.19 14.94 9.96
N ASP A 33 -1.98 14.39 9.82
CA ASP A 33 -1.78 13.02 9.36
C ASP A 33 -2.38 12.01 10.34
N ARG A 34 -2.31 12.30 11.64
CA ARG A 34 -2.93 11.46 12.68
C ARG A 34 -4.46 11.43 12.53
N LYS A 35 -5.10 12.56 12.23
CA LYS A 35 -6.55 12.62 11.91
C LYS A 35 -6.89 11.72 10.72
N VAL A 36 -6.09 11.77 9.66
CA VAL A 36 -6.28 10.92 8.47
C VAL A 36 -6.11 9.45 8.80
N GLN A 37 -5.11 9.09 9.62
CA GLN A 37 -4.89 7.71 10.05
C GLN A 37 -6.04 7.16 10.88
N ILE A 38 -6.58 7.94 11.82
CA ILE A 38 -7.76 7.56 12.62
C ILE A 38 -8.96 7.35 11.69
N ALA A 39 -9.17 8.24 10.71
CA ALA A 39 -10.26 8.10 9.73
C ALA A 39 -10.10 6.85 8.86
N ALA A 40 -8.89 6.57 8.37
CA ALA A 40 -8.56 5.38 7.60
C ALA A 40 -8.76 4.10 8.43
N ALA A 41 -8.37 4.10 9.70
CA ALA A 41 -8.58 2.98 10.62
C ALA A 41 -10.07 2.68 10.81
N LYS A 42 -10.90 3.72 11.00
CA LYS A 42 -12.37 3.57 11.09
C LYS A 42 -12.97 3.01 9.80
N ALA A 43 -12.53 3.51 8.64
CA ALA A 43 -12.98 2.99 7.36
C ALA A 43 -12.63 1.51 7.19
N ARG A 44 -11.40 1.12 7.56
CA ARG A 44 -10.96 -0.28 7.50
C ARG A 44 -11.80 -1.18 8.39
N ILE A 45 -12.09 -0.78 9.64
CA ILE A 45 -12.98 -1.54 10.54
C ILE A 45 -14.35 -1.78 9.90
N THR A 46 -14.93 -0.76 9.27
CA THR A 46 -16.23 -0.89 8.60
C THR A 46 -16.15 -1.87 7.44
N LEU A 47 -15.11 -1.78 6.62
CA LEU A 47 -14.91 -2.70 5.50
C LEU A 47 -14.74 -4.15 5.98
N ASP A 48 -13.91 -4.37 6.98
CA ASP A 48 -13.66 -5.70 7.54
C ASP A 48 -14.96 -6.32 8.08
N LYS A 49 -15.81 -5.52 8.74
CA LYS A 49 -17.15 -5.98 9.17
C LYS A 49 -18.06 -6.39 8.02
N LEU A 50 -17.99 -5.68 6.89
CA LEU A 50 -18.81 -5.97 5.71
C LEU A 50 -18.30 -7.21 4.97
N THR A 51 -16.98 -7.44 4.96
CA THR A 51 -16.36 -8.61 4.30
C THR A 51 -16.30 -9.83 5.21
N GLY A 52 -16.56 -9.68 6.51
CA GLY A 52 -16.38 -10.73 7.51
C GLY A 52 -14.92 -10.96 7.91
N ASP A 53 -14.03 -10.03 7.56
CA ASP A 53 -12.63 -10.06 7.94
C ASP A 53 -12.44 -9.63 9.39
N VAL A 54 -11.37 -10.14 10.01
CA VAL A 54 -10.97 -9.73 11.36
C VAL A 54 -10.08 -8.50 11.26
N THR A 55 -10.51 -7.38 11.87
CA THR A 55 -9.65 -6.21 12.00
C THR A 55 -8.56 -6.44 13.06
N PRO A 56 -7.28 -6.12 12.76
CA PRO A 56 -6.21 -6.19 13.76
C PRO A 56 -6.41 -5.25 14.96
N ASP A 57 -6.01 -5.68 16.15
CA ASP A 57 -6.20 -4.92 17.40
C ASP A 57 -5.56 -3.53 17.39
N TRP A 58 -4.39 -3.38 16.75
CA TRP A 58 -3.70 -2.10 16.67
C TRP A 58 -4.46 -1.08 15.80
N ILE A 59 -5.20 -1.54 14.78
CA ILE A 59 -6.10 -0.68 13.98
C ILE A 59 -7.31 -0.28 14.81
N ILE A 60 -7.85 -1.20 15.61
CA ILE A 60 -8.96 -0.92 16.53
C ILE A 60 -8.54 0.13 17.55
N ALA A 61 -7.35 -0.01 18.15
CA ALA A 61 -6.77 0.96 19.07
C ALA A 61 -6.59 2.33 18.40
N LEU A 62 -5.98 2.36 17.21
CA LEU A 62 -5.79 3.57 16.40
C LEU A 62 -7.11 4.29 16.11
N SER A 63 -8.18 3.55 15.80
CA SER A 63 -9.50 4.14 15.51
C SER A 63 -10.15 4.86 16.68
N LYS A 64 -9.76 4.50 17.92
CA LYS A 64 -10.30 5.04 19.18
C LYS A 64 -9.51 6.24 19.70
N GLU A 65 -8.38 6.57 19.08
CA GLU A 65 -7.59 7.73 19.48
C GLU A 65 -8.34 9.03 19.25
N LYS A 66 -8.21 9.98 20.19
CA LYS A 66 -8.76 11.32 20.04
C LYS A 66 -7.83 12.14 19.15
N PRO A 67 -8.32 12.67 18.03
CA PRO A 67 -7.57 13.67 17.29
C PRO A 67 -7.54 14.97 18.11
N GLU A 68 -6.35 15.44 18.50
CA GLU A 68 -6.18 16.75 19.15
C GLU A 68 -6.60 17.93 18.25
#